data_AF-A0A7S4ILS1-F1
#
_entry.id   AF-A0A7S4ILS1-F1
#
_cell.length_a   1.000
_cell.length_b   1.000
_cell.length_c   1.000
_cell.angle_alpha   90.00
_cell.angle_beta   90.00
_cell.angle_gamma   90.00
#
_symmetry.space_group_name_H-M   'P 1'
#
loop_
_entity.id
_entity.type
_entity.pdbx_description
1 polymer ?
#
loop_
_entity_poly.entity_id
_entity_poly.type
_entity_poly.pdbx_seq_one_letter_code
_entity_poly.pdbx_strand_id
1 'polypeptide(L)'
;KKVEIYPSKALGDSSLADDDYIKLMEMNDNHVEYHTVKEFLTFCVDGPDAPGAGKWASTFPGKYLDGGKEAGGQLVDQRLLPRISEGEVRVLMVSDETQMIIHKKPDGGLSAVGGNSDYTYYKPT
;
A
#
# COMPACT_ATOMS: atom_id res chain seq x y z
N LYS A 1 2.57 -24.47 2.12
CA LYS A 1 2.45 -23.62 3.34
C LYS A 1 2.34 -22.19 2.84
N LYS A 2 1.41 -21.37 3.34
CA LYS A 2 1.42 -19.90 3.12
C LYS A 2 2.66 -19.36 3.84
N VAL A 3 3.76 -19.17 3.12
CA VAL A 3 5.07 -18.77 3.69
C VAL A 3 5.29 -17.29 3.39
N GLU A 4 5.91 -16.58 4.33
CA GLU A 4 6.52 -15.26 4.05
C GLU A 4 7.67 -15.47 3.08
N ILE A 5 7.41 -15.25 1.79
CA ILE A 5 8.43 -15.35 0.75
C ILE A 5 9.07 -13.96 0.63
N TYR A 6 10.18 -13.75 1.34
CA TYR A 6 11.21 -12.82 0.88
C TYR A 6 12.19 -13.67 0.06
N PRO A 7 12.03 -13.73 -1.28
CA PRO A 7 12.78 -14.68 -2.12
C PRO A 7 14.28 -14.37 -2.13
N SER A 8 14.68 -13.19 -1.68
CA SER A 8 16.07 -12.75 -1.58
C SER A 8 16.27 -11.65 -0.54
N LYS A 9 17.55 -11.38 -0.21
CA LYS A 9 17.96 -10.34 0.75
C LYS A 9 18.16 -8.97 0.09
N ALA A 10 18.57 -8.92 -1.18
CA ALA A 10 18.74 -7.68 -1.91
C ALA A 10 17.74 -7.56 -3.07
N LEU A 11 17.36 -6.31 -3.37
CA LEU A 11 16.45 -6.00 -4.46
C LEU A 11 17.06 -6.43 -5.81
N GLY A 12 16.30 -7.20 -6.60
CA GLY A 12 16.72 -7.63 -7.93
C GLY A 12 17.43 -8.99 -7.98
N ASP A 13 17.78 -9.58 -6.83
CA ASP A 13 18.44 -10.89 -6.76
C ASP A 13 17.52 -12.05 -7.20
N SER A 14 16.20 -11.83 -7.18
CA SER A 14 15.19 -12.81 -7.55
C SER A 14 13.95 -12.12 -8.09
N SER A 15 13.31 -12.74 -9.08
CA SER A 15 11.97 -12.38 -9.54
C SER A 15 10.97 -13.44 -9.11
N LEU A 16 9.76 -13.02 -8.75
CA LEU A 16 8.66 -13.93 -8.46
C LEU A 16 8.03 -14.42 -9.77
N ALA A 17 7.60 -15.67 -9.78
CA ALA A 17 6.79 -16.27 -10.83
C ALA A 17 5.29 -16.03 -10.59
N ASP A 18 4.48 -16.20 -11.64
CA ASP A 18 3.02 -16.02 -11.60
C ASP A 18 2.31 -16.79 -10.48
N ASP A 19 2.79 -18.00 -10.17
CA ASP A 19 2.20 -18.90 -9.18
C ASP A 19 2.77 -18.69 -7.76
N ASP A 20 3.77 -17.81 -7.60
CA ASP A 20 4.31 -17.49 -6.28
C ASP A 20 3.27 -16.72 -5.46
N TYR A 21 3.16 -17.05 -4.18
CA TYR A 21 2.24 -16.38 -3.26
C TYR A 21 2.86 -15.13 -2.65
N ILE A 22 2.06 -14.08 -2.59
CA ILE A 22 2.36 -12.83 -1.91
C ILE A 22 1.37 -12.58 -0.77
N LYS A 23 1.87 -11.99 0.31
CA LYS A 23 1.05 -11.49 1.42
C LYS A 23 0.78 -10.02 1.16
N LEU A 24 -0.50 -9.67 1.02
CA LEU A 24 -0.95 -8.31 0.76
C LEU A 24 -1.66 -7.79 2.01
N MET A 25 -1.43 -6.52 2.34
CA MET A 25 -2.18 -5.83 3.39
C MET A 25 -2.82 -4.60 2.76
N GLU A 26 -4.14 -4.50 2.81
CA GLU A 26 -4.84 -3.31 2.34
C GLU A 26 -4.67 -2.18 3.37
N MET A 27 -4.19 -1.02 2.91
CA MET A 27 -3.95 0.11 3.81
C MET A 27 -5.24 0.82 4.25
N ASN A 28 -6.38 0.54 3.62
CA ASN A 28 -7.65 1.15 4.02
C ASN A 28 -8.14 0.64 5.39
N ASP A 29 -8.03 -0.68 5.63
CA ASP A 29 -8.61 -1.35 6.81
C ASP A 29 -7.65 -2.38 7.46
N ASN A 30 -6.38 -2.44 7.04
CA ASN A 30 -5.34 -3.35 7.51
C ASN A 30 -5.63 -4.85 7.31
N HIS A 31 -6.63 -5.24 6.52
CA HIS A 31 -6.89 -6.66 6.31
C HIS A 31 -5.76 -7.30 5.48
N VAL A 32 -5.48 -8.58 5.75
CA VAL A 32 -4.40 -9.33 5.09
C VAL A 32 -5.00 -10.42 4.21
N GLU A 33 -4.64 -10.41 2.93
CA GLU A 33 -4.99 -11.46 1.97
C GLU A 33 -3.73 -12.14 1.43
N TYR A 34 -3.91 -13.32 0.85
CA TYR A 34 -2.84 -14.09 0.23
C TYR A 34 -3.27 -14.49 -1.17
N HIS A 35 -2.56 -13.97 -2.15
CA HIS A 35 -2.83 -14.16 -3.57
C HIS A 35 -1.58 -14.61 -4.29
N THR A 36 -1.74 -15.21 -5.47
CA THR A 36 -0.58 -15.39 -6.36
C THR A 36 -0.20 -14.06 -7.01
N VAL A 37 1.03 -13.95 -7.52
CA VAL A 37 1.45 -12.79 -8.31
C VAL A 37 0.49 -12.56 -9.49
N LYS A 38 0.08 -13.64 -10.16
CA LYS A 38 -0.87 -13.58 -11.28
C LYS A 38 -2.23 -13.03 -10.87
N GLU A 39 -2.81 -13.51 -9.77
CA GLU A 39 -4.09 -12.99 -9.25
C GLU A 39 -3.99 -11.49 -8.95
N PHE A 40 -2.91 -11.08 -8.27
CA PHE A 40 -2.68 -9.68 -7.93
C PHE A 40 -2.52 -8.77 -9.16
N LEU A 41 -1.69 -9.17 -10.13
CA LEU A 41 -1.52 -8.40 -11.36
C LEU A 41 -2.83 -8.31 -12.16
N THR A 42 -3.58 -9.41 -12.25
CA THR A 42 -4.89 -9.42 -12.92
C THR A 42 -5.87 -8.47 -12.23
N PHE A 43 -5.92 -8.46 -10.89
CA PHE A 43 -6.72 -7.49 -10.14
C PHE A 43 -6.30 -6.03 -10.40
N CYS A 44 -4.99 -5.75 -10.38
CA CYS A 44 -4.46 -4.40 -10.61
C CYS A 44 -4.75 -3.87 -12.02
N VAL A 45 -4.72 -4.74 -13.03
CA VAL A 45 -4.85 -4.34 -14.45
C VAL A 45 -6.30 -4.45 -14.92
N ASP A 46 -6.94 -5.60 -14.69
CA ASP A 46 -8.23 -5.97 -15.29
C ASP A 46 -9.38 -6.02 -14.28
N GLY A 47 -9.08 -5.97 -12.97
CA GLY A 47 -10.04 -5.85 -11.88
C GLY A 47 -10.52 -7.17 -11.28
N PRO A 48 -11.35 -7.12 -10.22
CA PRO A 48 -11.74 -8.29 -9.44
C PRO A 48 -12.65 -9.27 -10.22
N ASP A 49 -13.37 -8.79 -11.22
CA ASP A 49 -14.28 -9.62 -12.03
C ASP A 49 -13.56 -10.29 -13.22
N ALA A 50 -12.28 -10.02 -13.42
CA ALA A 50 -11.53 -10.57 -14.55
C ALA A 50 -11.24 -12.08 -14.35
N PRO A 51 -11.26 -12.89 -15.43
CA PRO A 51 -10.92 -14.30 -15.34
C PRO A 51 -9.52 -14.52 -14.76
N GLY A 52 -9.44 -15.20 -13.63
CA GLY A 52 -8.17 -15.49 -12.96
C GLY A 52 -7.70 -14.43 -11.95
N ALA A 53 -8.50 -13.40 -11.66
CA ALA A 53 -8.20 -12.44 -10.60
C ALA A 53 -8.27 -13.05 -9.19
N GLY A 54 -8.93 -14.20 -9.02
CA GLY A 54 -9.19 -14.77 -7.70
C GLY A 54 -10.41 -14.15 -7.03
N LYS A 55 -10.45 -14.14 -5.69
CA LYS A 55 -11.53 -13.50 -4.91
C LYS A 55 -10.91 -12.49 -3.95
N TRP A 56 -11.35 -11.25 -4.04
CA TRP A 56 -10.83 -10.13 -3.25
C TRP A 56 -11.87 -9.66 -2.23
N ALA A 57 -11.42 -9.36 -1.01
CA ALA A 57 -12.24 -8.68 -0.02
C ALA A 57 -12.16 -7.15 -0.12
N SER A 58 -11.30 -6.64 -1.02
CA SER A 58 -11.08 -5.20 -1.22
C SER A 58 -12.36 -4.44 -1.61
N THR A 59 -12.50 -3.25 -1.04
CA THR A 59 -13.57 -2.30 -1.40
C THR A 59 -13.25 -1.52 -2.68
N PHE A 60 -11.98 -1.49 -3.09
CA PHE A 60 -11.54 -0.78 -4.29
C PHE A 60 -11.66 -1.69 -5.53
N PRO A 61 -12.12 -1.19 -6.69
CA PRO A 61 -12.42 -2.02 -7.86
C PRO A 61 -11.19 -2.52 -8.65
N GLY A 62 -9.97 -2.41 -8.11
CA GLY A 62 -8.73 -2.69 -8.86
C GLY A 62 -8.59 -1.79 -10.09
N LYS A 63 -8.12 -2.35 -11.22
CA LYS A 63 -8.08 -1.67 -12.54
C LYS A 63 -7.36 -0.31 -12.54
N TYR A 64 -6.23 -0.21 -11.86
CA TYR A 64 -5.48 1.04 -11.66
C TYR A 64 -5.01 1.70 -12.96
N LEU A 65 -4.98 0.96 -14.07
CA LEU A 65 -4.51 1.43 -15.38
C LEU A 65 -5.64 1.60 -16.41
N ASP A 66 -6.90 1.44 -16.01
CA ASP A 66 -8.04 1.50 -16.93
C ASP A 66 -8.20 2.88 -17.57
N GLY A 67 -8.60 2.89 -18.84
CA GLY A 67 -8.63 4.09 -19.68
C GLY A 67 -7.26 4.67 -20.07
N GLY A 68 -6.16 4.07 -19.59
CA GLY A 68 -4.80 4.45 -19.91
C GLY A 68 -4.39 5.83 -19.35
N LYS A 69 -3.25 6.33 -19.82
CA LYS A 69 -2.65 7.58 -19.34
C LYS A 69 -3.58 8.79 -19.50
N GLU A 70 -4.33 8.86 -20.59
CA GLU A 70 -5.26 9.97 -20.87
C GLU A 70 -6.43 10.01 -19.87
N ALA A 71 -6.84 8.87 -19.33
CA ALA A 71 -7.84 8.78 -18.26
C ALA A 71 -7.24 8.93 -16.86
N GLY A 72 -5.93 9.15 -16.74
CA GLY A 72 -5.22 9.28 -15.46
C GLY A 72 -4.80 7.96 -14.83
N GLY A 73 -4.85 6.84 -15.56
CA GLY A 73 -4.40 5.53 -15.07
C GLY A 73 -2.91 5.57 -14.66
N GLN A 74 -2.65 5.32 -13.37
CA GLN A 74 -1.32 5.40 -12.77
C GLN A 74 -1.16 4.38 -11.65
N LEU A 75 0.04 3.82 -11.54
CA LEU A 75 0.43 2.96 -10.43
C LEU A 75 1.81 3.40 -9.94
N VAL A 76 1.93 3.51 -8.62
CA VAL A 76 3.19 3.82 -7.95
C VAL A 76 3.56 2.62 -7.10
N ASP A 77 4.69 1.99 -7.44
CA ASP A 77 5.30 0.97 -6.61
C ASP A 77 6.38 1.62 -5.74
N GLN A 78 6.25 1.44 -4.42
CA GLN A 78 7.18 1.93 -3.42
C GLN A 78 7.42 0.85 -2.38
N ARG A 79 8.69 0.70 -1.98
CA ARG A 79 9.05 -0.19 -0.89
C ARG A 79 8.37 0.25 0.40
N LEU A 80 7.81 -0.71 1.13
CA LEU A 80 7.31 -0.48 2.47
C LEU A 80 8.43 0.06 3.37
N LEU A 81 8.20 1.21 4.00
CA LEU A 81 9.08 1.76 5.02
C LEU A 81 8.62 1.27 6.39
N PRO A 82 9.33 0.30 7.03
CA PRO A 82 8.84 -0.36 8.26
C PRO A 82 8.71 0.59 9.45
N ARG A 83 9.40 1.74 9.39
CA ARG A 83 9.28 2.83 10.38
C ARG A 83 7.92 3.53 10.34
N ILE A 84 7.01 3.17 9.43
CA ILE A 84 5.61 3.62 9.50
C ILE A 84 4.96 3.26 10.85
N SER A 85 5.42 2.18 11.49
CA SER A 85 5.04 1.81 12.86
C SER A 85 5.41 2.86 13.92
N GLU A 86 6.45 3.68 13.66
CA GLU A 86 6.80 4.84 14.49
C GLU A 86 5.89 6.03 14.21
N GLY A 87 5.29 6.09 13.02
CA GLY A 87 4.32 7.09 12.58
C GLY A 87 4.76 7.90 11.36
N GLU A 88 3.78 8.35 10.60
CA GLU A 88 3.96 9.30 9.48
C GLU A 88 4.09 10.72 10.02
N VAL A 89 5.03 11.49 9.47
CA VAL A 89 5.20 12.91 9.78
C VAL A 89 4.62 13.75 8.64
N ARG A 90 3.59 14.53 8.95
CA ARG A 90 3.01 15.51 8.03
C ARG A 90 3.50 16.89 8.41
N VAL A 91 4.22 17.53 7.49
CA VAL A 91 4.72 18.89 7.65
C VAL A 91 3.82 19.84 6.85
N LEU A 92 3.13 20.73 7.54
CA LEU A 92 2.33 21.78 6.92
C LEU A 92 3.21 23.01 6.70
N MET A 93 3.46 23.34 5.45
CA MET A 93 4.28 24.48 5.04
C MET A 93 3.41 25.56 4.43
N VAL A 94 3.72 26.83 4.71
CA VAL A 94 3.24 27.99 3.95
C VAL A 94 4.47 28.72 3.45
N SER A 95 4.68 28.73 2.13
CA SER A 95 5.98 29.09 1.55
C SER A 95 7.09 28.20 2.14
N ASP A 96 8.14 28.82 2.67
CA ASP A 96 9.31 28.26 3.32
C ASP A 96 9.15 28.12 4.84
N GLU A 97 8.00 28.52 5.40
CA GLU A 97 7.74 28.50 6.83
C GLU A 97 6.89 27.28 7.23
N THR A 98 7.38 26.50 8.20
CA THR A 98 6.62 25.38 8.79
C THR A 98 5.57 25.93 9.76
N GLN A 99 4.29 25.69 9.45
CA GLN A 99 3.15 26.12 10.28
C GLN A 99 2.72 25.07 11.30
N MET A 100 2.97 23.80 11.01
CA MET A 100 2.60 22.69 11.88
C MET A 100 3.32 21.41 11.49
N ILE A 101 3.69 20.60 12.47
CA ILE A 101 4.07 19.21 12.25
C ILE A 101 3.01 18.34 12.94
N ILE A 102 2.48 17.37 12.20
CA ILE A 102 1.51 16.40 12.71
C ILE A 102 2.18 15.03 12.65
N HIS A 103 2.36 14.41 13.80
CA HIS A 103 2.81 13.02 13.89
C HIS A 103 1.58 12.12 13.98
N LYS A 104 1.43 11.25 12.97
CA LYS A 104 0.31 10.33 12.81
C LYS A 104 0.82 8.91 13.02
N LYS A 105 0.65 8.37 14.22
CA LYS A 105 1.07 7.00 14.52
C LYS A 105 -0.10 6.04 14.27
N PRO A 106 0.05 5.00 13.43
CA PRO A 106 -0.97 3.96 13.26
C PRO A 106 -1.47 3.40 14.60
N ASP A 107 -2.79 3.27 14.75
CA ASP A 107 -3.41 2.57 15.89
C ASP A 107 -3.34 1.05 15.66
N GLY A 108 -2.11 0.53 15.72
CA GLY A 108 -1.78 -0.84 15.31
C GLY A 108 -1.65 -1.01 13.78
N GLY A 109 -1.10 -2.15 13.36
CA GLY A 109 -0.86 -2.42 11.94
C GLY A 109 0.16 -1.48 11.29
N LEU A 110 -0.05 -1.17 10.00
CA LEU A 110 0.85 -0.32 9.21
C LEU A 110 0.15 0.89 8.57
N SER A 111 -1.17 1.01 8.71
CA SER A 111 -1.93 2.12 8.12
C SER A 111 -2.15 3.28 9.10
N ALA A 112 -1.80 4.49 8.66
CA ALA A 112 -2.18 5.74 9.31
C ALA A 112 -3.30 6.50 8.54
N VAL A 113 -4.10 5.78 7.74
CA VAL A 113 -5.15 6.31 6.87
C VAL A 113 -6.53 6.17 7.55
N GLY A 114 -7.51 6.97 7.13
CA GLY A 114 -8.91 6.78 7.53
C GLY A 114 -9.24 7.10 9.00
N GLY A 115 -8.32 7.71 9.75
CA GLY A 115 -8.52 8.00 11.17
C GLY A 115 -7.98 6.93 12.12
N ASN A 116 -7.39 5.85 11.59
CA ASN A 116 -6.74 4.78 12.36
C ASN A 116 -5.37 5.23 12.88
N SER A 117 -5.32 6.34 13.62
CA SER A 117 -4.06 6.89 14.11
C SER A 117 -4.21 7.70 15.38
N ASP A 118 -3.18 7.63 16.21
CA ASP A 118 -2.93 8.59 17.27
C ASP A 118 -2.23 9.82 16.71
N TYR A 119 -2.75 11.00 17.03
CA TYR A 119 -2.26 12.27 16.51
C TYR A 119 -1.55 13.08 17.59
N THR A 120 -0.32 13.50 17.29
CA THR A 120 0.39 14.52 18.07
C THR A 120 0.64 15.75 17.21
N TYR A 121 0.33 16.93 17.73
CA TYR A 121 0.42 18.20 17.02
C TYR A 121 1.52 19.07 17.61
N TYR A 122 2.46 19.48 16.76
CA TYR A 122 3.54 20.41 17.10
C TYR A 122 3.33 21.71 16.35
N LYS A 123 3.26 22.83 17.08
CA LYS A 123 3.13 24.17 16.53
C LYS A 123 4.45 24.94 16.69
N PRO A 124 4.72 25.93 15.85
CA PRO A 124 5.84 26.84 16.02
C PRO A 124 5.83 27.49 17.41
N THR A 125 7.02 27.69 17.97
CA THR A 125 7.24 28.42 19.23
C THR A 125 7.53 29.89 18.97
#